data_AF-A0A3M9UK78-F1
#
_entry.id   AF-A0A3M9UK78-F1
#
_cell.length_a   1.000
_cell.length_b   1.000
_cell.length_c   1.000
_cell.angle_alpha   90.00
_cell.angle_beta   90.00
_cell.angle_gamma   90.00
#
_symmetry.space_group_name_H-M   'P 1'
#
loop_
_entity.id
_entity.type
_entity.pdbx_description
1 polymer ?
#
loop_
_entity_poly.entity_id
_entity_poly.type
_entity_poly.pdbx_seq_one_letter_code
_entity_poly.pdbx_strand_id
1 'polypeptide(L)'
;MINKIDAKEITKEKNLWDVYLLCKRITISTFHICILLTASIFLLTNSFFIEKDMSHLVSDIRNWALIGFNFAVTTLGFLIAGFTIFATLSKPEMFLQMMSIQHKKTQMPTLKYNFMAFMKVFISFITFTFIYLIIILFCQKDGIIGNIIDLFPYSKSIKELIIKFGYCVIGTSLIYLVLVVKTFIFNIYAIIMNNIRWELYIKRKEQRLSSNKETINKNIDVTKMH
;
A
#
# COMPACT_ATOMS: atom_id res chain seq x y z
N MET A 1 26.59 -3.10 -15.55
CA MET A 1 25.12 -3.03 -15.46
C MET A 1 24.61 -1.64 -15.10
N ILE A 2 25.30 -0.89 -14.22
CA ILE A 2 24.92 0.49 -13.84
C ILE A 2 24.86 1.46 -15.04
N ASN A 3 25.70 1.26 -16.06
CA ASN A 3 25.76 2.11 -17.27
C ASN A 3 24.50 2.08 -18.17
N LYS A 4 23.47 1.28 -17.84
CA LYS A 4 22.18 1.27 -18.57
C LYS A 4 21.05 2.00 -17.81
N ILE A 5 21.31 2.55 -16.63
CA ILE A 5 20.29 3.25 -15.84
C ILE A 5 20.23 4.70 -16.32
N ASP A 6 19.13 5.09 -16.96
CA ASP A 6 18.88 6.50 -17.29
C ASP A 6 18.48 7.25 -16.01
N ALA A 7 19.28 8.26 -15.63
CA ALA A 7 19.01 9.09 -14.46
C ALA A 7 17.64 9.78 -14.54
N LYS A 8 17.16 10.11 -15.76
CA LYS A 8 15.83 10.70 -15.97
C LYS A 8 14.70 9.74 -15.63
N GLU A 9 14.96 8.43 -15.70
CA GLU A 9 13.96 7.43 -15.31
C GLU A 9 13.75 7.43 -13.80
N ILE A 10 14.76 7.77 -12.99
CA ILE A 10 14.67 7.75 -11.52
C ILE A 10 13.73 8.85 -10.99
N THR A 11 13.73 10.03 -11.62
CA THR A 11 12.97 11.22 -11.18
C THR A 11 11.80 11.56 -12.11
N LYS A 12 11.23 10.55 -12.77
CA LYS A 12 10.20 10.76 -13.79
C LYS A 12 8.87 11.26 -13.19
N GLU A 13 8.56 10.78 -12.00
CA GLU A 13 7.33 11.08 -11.27
C GLU A 13 7.47 12.43 -10.53
N LYS A 14 6.62 13.42 -10.86
CA LYS A 14 6.75 14.79 -10.33
C LYS A 14 5.72 15.13 -9.25
N ASN A 15 4.63 14.40 -9.19
CA ASN A 15 3.55 14.62 -8.22
C ASN A 15 2.95 13.30 -7.74
N LEU A 16 2.15 13.35 -6.66
CA LEU A 16 1.47 12.17 -6.10
C LEU A 16 0.47 11.53 -7.07
N TRP A 17 -0.04 12.30 -8.03
CA TRP A 17 -0.98 11.80 -9.03
C TRP A 17 -0.29 10.86 -10.05
N ASP A 18 0.91 11.22 -10.51
CA ASP A 18 1.74 10.38 -11.36
C ASP A 18 2.05 9.05 -10.66
N VAL A 19 2.43 9.13 -9.38
CA VAL A 19 2.65 7.98 -8.50
C VAL A 19 1.38 7.13 -8.38
N TYR A 20 0.22 7.75 -8.17
CA TYR A 20 -1.07 7.06 -8.09
C TYR A 20 -1.41 6.30 -9.38
N LEU A 21 -1.23 6.94 -10.55
CA LEU A 21 -1.48 6.32 -11.86
C LEU A 21 -0.56 5.11 -12.08
N LEU A 22 0.71 5.20 -11.67
CA LEU A 22 1.65 4.08 -11.70
C LEU A 22 1.24 2.96 -10.74
N CYS A 23 0.76 3.30 -9.54
CA CYS A 23 0.28 2.34 -8.55
C CYS A 23 -0.92 1.51 -9.04
N LYS A 24 -1.75 2.04 -9.97
CA LYS A 24 -2.88 1.28 -10.55
C LYS A 24 -2.44 0.02 -11.29
N ARG A 25 -1.20 -0.03 -11.81
CA ARG A 25 -0.65 -1.23 -12.47
C ARG A 25 -0.38 -2.37 -11.49
N ILE A 26 -0.32 -2.09 -10.18
CA ILE A 26 -0.12 -3.08 -9.13
C ILE A 26 -1.48 -3.71 -8.83
N THR A 27 -1.66 -4.95 -9.29
CA THR A 27 -2.89 -5.70 -9.09
C THR A 27 -3.12 -6.03 -7.62
N ILE A 28 -4.40 -6.08 -7.23
CA ILE A 28 -4.82 -6.51 -5.90
C ILE A 28 -4.91 -8.04 -5.92
N SER A 29 -4.55 -8.68 -4.80
CA SER A 29 -4.66 -10.14 -4.65
C SER A 29 -6.13 -10.58 -4.72
N THR A 30 -6.40 -11.71 -5.38
CA THR A 30 -7.75 -12.31 -5.45
C THR A 30 -8.30 -12.63 -4.06
N PHE A 31 -7.44 -12.97 -3.11
CA PHE A 31 -7.82 -13.19 -1.71
C PHE A 31 -8.39 -11.92 -1.06
N HIS A 32 -7.83 -10.75 -1.38
CA HIS A 32 -8.34 -9.47 -0.86
C HIS A 32 -9.74 -9.19 -1.41
N ILE A 33 -9.92 -9.39 -2.72
CA ILE A 33 -11.20 -9.19 -3.37
C ILE A 33 -12.26 -10.12 -2.79
N CYS A 34 -11.92 -11.40 -2.54
CA CYS A 34 -12.82 -12.36 -1.93
C CYS A 34 -13.28 -11.93 -0.53
N ILE A 35 -12.36 -11.49 0.34
CA ILE A 35 -12.72 -11.00 1.68
C ILE A 35 -13.60 -9.75 1.60
N LEU A 36 -13.26 -8.79 0.75
CA LEU A 36 -14.03 -7.54 0.60
C LEU A 36 -15.43 -7.81 0.06
N LEU A 37 -15.54 -8.69 -0.93
CA LEU A 37 -16.83 -9.06 -1.51
C LEU A 37 -17.70 -9.79 -0.49
N THR A 38 -17.11 -10.71 0.28
CA THR A 38 -17.81 -11.42 1.36
C THR A 38 -18.31 -10.43 2.42
N ALA A 39 -17.45 -9.54 2.90
CA ALA A 39 -17.83 -8.53 3.88
C ALA A 39 -18.91 -7.57 3.36
N SER A 40 -18.79 -7.12 2.11
CA SER A 40 -19.77 -6.26 1.45
C SER A 40 -21.14 -6.93 1.35
N ILE A 41 -21.18 -8.22 0.99
CA ILE A 41 -22.44 -9.00 0.97
C ILE A 41 -23.07 -9.05 2.36
N PHE A 42 -22.31 -9.39 3.41
CA PHE A 42 -22.85 -9.42 4.77
C PHE A 42 -23.38 -8.06 5.23
N LEU A 43 -22.67 -6.98 4.94
CA LEU A 43 -23.09 -5.62 5.30
C LEU A 43 -24.32 -5.16 4.51
N LEU A 44 -24.41 -5.51 3.22
CA LEU A 44 -25.59 -5.25 2.40
C LEU A 44 -26.79 -6.03 2.92
N THR A 45 -26.63 -7.32 3.21
CA THR A 45 -27.72 -8.13 3.78
C THR A 45 -28.20 -7.54 5.10
N ASN A 46 -27.27 -7.15 5.97
CA ASN A 46 -27.61 -6.52 7.24
C ASN A 46 -28.40 -5.22 7.04
N SER A 47 -27.91 -4.34 6.17
CA SER A 47 -28.47 -3.00 5.99
C SER A 47 -29.80 -2.97 5.21
N PHE A 48 -30.01 -3.91 4.29
CA PHE A 48 -31.23 -3.95 3.48
C PHE A 48 -32.33 -4.84 4.06
N PHE A 49 -31.98 -5.95 4.72
CA PHE A 49 -32.96 -6.97 5.13
C PHE A 49 -33.12 -7.14 6.63
N ILE A 50 -32.05 -6.95 7.42
CA ILE A 50 -32.06 -7.26 8.86
C ILE A 50 -32.39 -6.02 9.68
N GLU A 51 -31.55 -4.99 9.58
CA GLU A 51 -31.68 -3.76 10.36
C GLU A 51 -32.67 -2.82 9.69
N LYS A 52 -33.72 -2.46 10.44
CA LYS A 52 -34.80 -1.59 9.96
C LYS A 52 -34.71 -0.18 10.53
N ASP A 53 -34.00 0.01 11.64
CA ASP A 53 -33.81 1.33 12.22
C ASP A 53 -32.67 2.09 11.53
N MET A 54 -33.05 3.13 10.78
CA MET A 54 -32.09 4.01 10.10
C MET A 54 -31.22 4.79 11.08
N SER A 55 -31.72 5.06 12.29
CA SER A 55 -30.97 5.79 13.33
C SER A 55 -29.77 4.99 13.81
N HIS A 56 -29.94 3.67 13.93
CA HIS A 56 -28.85 2.75 14.28
C HIS A 56 -27.78 2.74 13.18
N LEU A 57 -28.19 2.58 11.91
CA LEU A 57 -27.24 2.59 10.77
C LEU A 57 -26.45 3.90 10.67
N VAL A 58 -27.09 5.05 10.90
CA VAL A 58 -26.42 6.36 10.91
C VAL A 58 -25.43 6.46 12.07
N SER A 59 -25.82 6.01 13.26
CA SER A 59 -24.93 5.96 14.42
C SER A 59 -23.69 5.11 14.14
N ASP A 60 -23.88 3.92 13.56
CA ASP A 60 -22.80 3.00 13.21
C ASP A 60 -21.86 3.59 12.17
N ILE A 61 -22.38 4.21 11.10
CA ILE A 61 -21.56 4.89 10.09
C ILE A 61 -20.64 5.92 10.75
N ARG A 62 -21.17 6.74 11.67
CA ARG A 62 -20.41 7.79 12.35
C ARG A 62 -19.38 7.20 13.31
N ASN A 63 -19.76 6.19 14.08
CA ASN A 63 -18.87 5.50 15.00
C ASN A 63 -17.72 4.82 14.23
N TRP A 64 -18.03 4.15 13.13
CA TRP A 64 -17.05 3.51 12.26
C TRP A 64 -16.15 4.51 11.56
N ALA A 65 -16.68 5.64 11.10
CA ALA A 65 -15.86 6.72 10.57
C ALA A 65 -14.88 7.27 11.62
N LEU A 66 -15.32 7.44 12.87
CA LEU A 66 -14.45 7.90 13.97
C LEU A 66 -13.37 6.87 14.32
N ILE A 67 -13.74 5.60 14.45
CA ILE A 67 -12.78 4.50 14.66
C ILE A 67 -11.80 4.42 13.48
N GLY A 68 -12.32 4.49 12.26
CA GLY A 68 -11.54 4.45 11.03
C GLY A 68 -10.58 5.61 10.88
N PHE A 69 -10.99 6.82 11.25
CA PHE A 69 -10.15 8.01 11.25
C PHE A 69 -8.97 7.85 12.21
N ASN A 70 -9.24 7.47 13.46
CA ASN A 70 -8.19 7.25 14.46
C ASN A 70 -7.24 6.13 14.03
N PHE A 71 -7.79 4.99 13.59
CA PHE A 71 -7.01 3.88 13.05
C PHE A 71 -6.12 4.33 11.87
N ALA A 72 -6.68 5.11 10.94
CA ALA A 72 -5.97 5.55 9.75
C ALA A 72 -4.83 6.53 10.08
N VAL A 73 -5.08 7.54 10.92
CA VAL A 73 -4.07 8.54 11.31
C VAL A 73 -2.94 7.90 12.11
N THR A 74 -3.26 7.06 13.10
CA THR A 74 -2.23 6.36 13.89
C THR A 74 -1.40 5.43 13.02
N THR A 75 -2.05 4.65 12.14
CA THR A 75 -1.34 3.77 11.22
C THR A 75 -0.49 4.56 10.24
N LEU A 76 -0.97 5.69 9.71
CA LEU A 76 -0.20 6.55 8.83
C LEU A 76 1.09 7.04 9.50
N GLY A 77 1.05 7.41 10.78
CA GLY A 77 2.24 7.74 11.58
C GLY A 77 3.25 6.58 11.63
N PHE A 78 2.79 5.36 11.89
CA PHE A 78 3.63 4.16 11.86
C PHE A 78 4.20 3.87 10.46
N LEU A 79 3.40 4.04 9.42
CA LEU A 79 3.83 3.83 8.03
C LEU A 79 4.95 4.81 7.67
N ILE A 80 4.82 6.09 8.03
CA ILE A 80 5.86 7.11 7.79
C ILE A 80 7.15 6.72 8.51
N ALA A 81 7.08 6.41 9.80
CA ALA A 81 8.25 6.01 10.58
C ALA A 81 8.93 4.75 10.01
N GLY A 82 8.14 3.72 9.67
CA GLY A 82 8.64 2.48 9.08
C GLY A 82 9.28 2.70 7.71
N PHE A 83 8.69 3.57 6.88
CA PHE A 83 9.26 3.93 5.59
C PHE A 83 10.56 4.73 5.74
N THR A 84 10.65 5.65 6.70
CA THR A 84 11.90 6.37 6.99
C THR A 84 13.01 5.42 7.41
N ILE A 85 12.74 4.50 8.33
CA ILE A 85 13.71 3.46 8.76
C ILE A 85 14.15 2.61 7.56
N PHE A 86 13.20 2.21 6.71
CA PHE A 86 13.51 1.45 5.50
C PHE A 86 14.42 2.23 4.55
N ALA A 87 14.11 3.50 4.31
CA ALA A 87 14.88 4.36 3.40
C ALA A 87 16.31 4.61 3.92
N THR A 88 16.51 4.69 5.23
CA THR A 88 17.83 4.97 5.84
C THR A 88 18.69 3.71 6.04
N LEU A 89 18.10 2.55 6.32
CA LEU A 89 18.84 1.30 6.50
C LEU A 89 19.21 0.61 5.18
N SER A 90 18.56 0.98 4.08
CA SER A 90 18.82 0.40 2.77
C SER A 90 20.09 0.98 2.14
N LYS A 91 21.01 0.11 1.73
CA LYS A 91 22.25 0.54 1.07
C LYS A 91 21.94 1.09 -0.34
N PRO A 92 22.49 2.26 -0.74
CA PRO A 92 22.28 2.83 -2.07
C PRO A 92 22.64 1.87 -3.22
N GLU A 93 23.67 1.05 -3.04
CA GLU A 93 24.09 0.03 -4.00
C GLU A 93 22.99 -0.99 -4.31
N MET A 94 22.24 -1.42 -3.29
CA MET A 94 21.08 -2.30 -3.47
C MET A 94 20.03 -1.64 -4.35
N PHE A 95 19.72 -0.37 -4.10
CA PHE A 95 18.73 0.36 -4.88
C PHE A 95 19.12 0.47 -6.36
N LEU A 96 20.38 0.81 -6.64
CA LEU A 96 20.88 0.85 -8.01
C LEU A 96 20.75 -0.49 -8.72
N GLN A 97 20.95 -1.59 -8.02
CA GLN A 97 20.79 -2.93 -8.60
C GLN A 97 19.34 -3.33 -8.80
N MET A 98 18.47 -3.05 -7.85
CA MET A 98 17.02 -3.24 -8.01
C MET A 98 16.45 -2.38 -9.14
N MET A 99 17.08 -1.25 -9.45
CA MET A 99 16.75 -0.42 -10.60
C MET A 99 17.16 -1.08 -11.93
N SER A 100 18.26 -1.84 -11.94
CA SER A 100 18.74 -2.54 -13.15
C SER A 100 18.00 -3.84 -13.49
N ILE A 101 17.22 -4.37 -12.54
CA ILE A 101 16.44 -5.60 -12.72
C ILE A 101 14.96 -5.26 -12.92
N GLN A 102 14.40 -5.70 -14.04
CA GLN A 102 12.98 -5.56 -14.38
C GLN A 102 12.12 -6.58 -13.63
N HIS A 103 10.98 -6.14 -13.10
CA HIS A 103 10.02 -7.00 -12.43
C HIS A 103 9.20 -7.81 -13.45
N LYS A 104 9.20 -9.14 -13.31
CA LYS A 104 8.68 -10.10 -14.30
C LYS A 104 7.23 -9.84 -14.75
N LYS A 105 6.37 -9.34 -13.86
CA LYS A 105 4.94 -9.15 -14.14
C LYS A 105 4.58 -7.77 -14.69
N THR A 106 5.31 -6.73 -14.27
CA THR A 106 4.95 -5.33 -14.54
C THR A 106 5.87 -4.66 -15.54
N GLN A 107 7.00 -5.29 -15.89
CA GLN A 107 8.06 -4.69 -16.74
C GLN A 107 8.50 -3.31 -16.22
N MET A 108 8.45 -3.14 -14.90
CA MET A 108 8.93 -1.96 -14.20
C MET A 108 10.20 -2.34 -13.44
N PRO A 109 11.16 -1.43 -13.28
CA PRO A 109 12.29 -1.62 -12.38
C PRO A 109 11.82 -2.10 -11.00
N THR A 110 12.47 -3.12 -10.46
CA THR A 110 12.06 -3.76 -9.19
C THR A 110 12.05 -2.75 -8.04
N LEU A 111 12.98 -1.79 -8.08
CA LEU A 111 13.02 -0.66 -7.15
C LEU A 111 11.70 0.14 -7.20
N LYS A 112 11.30 0.58 -8.40
CA LYS A 112 10.06 1.34 -8.59
C LYS A 112 8.85 0.54 -8.16
N TYR A 113 8.79 -0.75 -8.50
CA TYR A 113 7.68 -1.60 -8.08
C TYR A 113 7.50 -1.59 -6.54
N ASN A 114 8.59 -1.74 -5.79
CA ASN A 114 8.56 -1.76 -4.33
C ASN A 114 8.15 -0.41 -3.73
N PHE A 115 8.73 0.69 -4.22
CA PHE A 115 8.37 2.03 -3.76
C PHE A 115 6.91 2.38 -4.11
N MET A 116 6.43 2.02 -5.30
CA MET A 116 5.03 2.22 -5.69
C MET A 116 4.09 1.35 -4.84
N ALA A 117 4.49 0.13 -4.49
CA ALA A 117 3.72 -0.71 -3.58
C ALA A 117 3.58 -0.07 -2.19
N PHE A 118 4.64 0.59 -1.69
CA PHE A 118 4.55 1.40 -0.48
C PHE A 118 3.66 2.63 -0.65
N MET A 119 3.88 3.43 -1.69
CA MET A 119 3.10 4.64 -1.93
C MET A 119 1.60 4.35 -2.09
N LYS A 120 1.22 3.22 -2.68
CA LYS A 120 -0.18 2.78 -2.76
C LYS A 120 -0.85 2.63 -1.39
N VAL A 121 -0.11 2.15 -0.39
CA VAL A 121 -0.58 2.02 1.00
C VAL A 121 -0.78 3.42 1.58
N PHE A 122 0.21 4.31 1.47
CA PHE A 122 0.09 5.70 1.92
C PHE A 122 -1.11 6.43 1.31
N ILE A 123 -1.25 6.36 -0.01
CA ILE A 123 -2.36 7.00 -0.73
C ILE A 123 -3.69 6.46 -0.22
N SER A 124 -3.83 5.15 -0.05
CA SER A 124 -5.06 4.54 0.49
C SER A 124 -5.41 5.11 1.86
N PHE A 125 -4.44 5.17 2.78
CA PHE A 125 -4.67 5.69 4.13
C PHE A 125 -5.00 7.19 4.14
N ILE A 126 -4.31 8.00 3.34
CA ILE A 126 -4.59 9.44 3.22
C ILE A 126 -6.00 9.66 2.66
N THR A 127 -6.37 8.96 1.59
CA THR A 127 -7.69 9.10 0.97
C THR A 127 -8.81 8.74 1.94
N PHE A 128 -8.71 7.60 2.64
CA PHE A 128 -9.75 7.20 3.60
C PHE A 128 -9.77 8.08 4.85
N THR A 129 -8.63 8.60 5.30
CA THR A 129 -8.58 9.61 6.38
C THR A 129 -9.41 10.84 6.02
N PHE A 130 -9.24 11.35 4.79
CA PHE A 130 -10.03 12.48 4.29
C PHE A 130 -11.52 12.14 4.19
N ILE A 131 -11.87 10.95 3.68
CA ILE A 131 -13.28 10.50 3.58
C ILE A 131 -13.91 10.44 4.97
N TYR A 132 -13.24 9.83 5.96
CA TYR A 132 -13.76 9.74 7.32
C TYR A 132 -13.89 11.12 7.98
N LEU A 133 -12.93 12.02 7.75
CA LEU A 133 -13.01 13.40 8.23
C LEU A 133 -14.24 14.12 7.66
N ILE A 134 -14.52 13.98 6.37
CA ILE A 134 -15.72 14.54 5.73
C ILE A 134 -16.99 14.00 6.39
N ILE A 135 -17.05 12.70 6.69
CA ILE A 135 -18.22 12.10 7.33
C ILE A 135 -18.41 12.64 8.76
N ILE A 136 -17.33 12.73 9.53
CA ILE A 136 -17.37 13.24 10.91
C ILE A 136 -17.85 14.70 10.95
N LEU A 137 -17.38 15.54 10.01
CA LEU A 137 -17.70 16.97 9.96
C LEU A 137 -19.10 17.24 9.37
N PHE A 138 -19.47 16.55 8.29
CA PHE A 138 -20.64 16.92 7.49
C PHE A 138 -21.85 15.98 7.62
N CYS A 139 -21.67 14.77 8.17
CA CYS A 139 -22.74 13.77 8.32
C CYS A 139 -23.32 13.74 9.75
N GLN A 140 -23.40 14.92 10.40
CA GLN A 140 -24.05 15.06 11.70
C GLN A 140 -25.58 14.99 11.55
N LYS A 141 -26.28 14.68 12.66
CA LYS A 141 -27.75 14.73 12.70
C LYS A 141 -28.17 16.17 12.37
N ASP A 142 -29.02 16.34 11.35
CA ASP A 142 -29.44 17.64 10.77
C ASP A 142 -28.29 18.49 10.16
N GLY A 143 -27.20 17.83 9.77
CA GLY A 143 -26.08 18.46 9.08
C GLY A 143 -26.39 18.87 7.63
N ILE A 144 -25.41 19.53 6.99
CA ILE A 144 -25.52 20.08 5.63
C ILE A 144 -26.04 19.05 4.62
N ILE A 145 -25.56 17.80 4.70
CA ILE A 145 -25.96 16.73 3.78
C ILE A 145 -27.45 16.37 3.97
N GLY A 146 -27.93 16.31 5.22
CA GLY A 146 -29.34 16.04 5.50
C GLY A 146 -30.25 17.14 4.94
N ASN A 147 -29.90 18.40 5.20
CA ASN A 147 -30.68 19.55 4.77
C ASN A 147 -30.69 19.73 3.24
N ILE A 148 -29.59 19.39 2.55
CA ILE A 148 -29.54 19.40 1.07
C ILE A 148 -30.45 18.31 0.50
N ILE A 149 -30.49 17.11 1.08
CA ILE A 149 -31.33 16.01 0.60
C ILE A 149 -32.81 16.33 0.80
N ASP A 150 -33.16 17.05 1.86
CA ASP A 150 -34.54 17.45 2.15
C ASP A 150 -35.10 18.49 1.16
N LEU A 151 -34.25 19.11 0.33
CA LEU A 151 -34.66 20.00 -0.78
C LEU A 151 -35.13 19.25 -2.03
N PHE A 152 -34.87 17.95 -2.15
CA PHE A 152 -35.25 17.15 -3.32
C PHE A 152 -36.61 16.45 -3.14
N PRO A 153 -37.42 16.32 -4.20
CA PRO A 153 -38.58 15.44 -4.18
C PRO A 153 -38.12 13.99 -3.97
N TYR A 154 -38.87 13.20 -3.18
CA TYR A 154 -38.51 11.85 -2.72
C TYR A 154 -37.32 11.77 -1.74
N SER A 155 -37.03 12.85 -1.01
CA SER A 155 -35.93 12.94 -0.02
C SER A 155 -35.83 11.74 0.93
N LYS A 156 -36.96 11.23 1.43
CA LYS A 156 -36.99 10.10 2.37
C LYS A 156 -36.39 8.81 1.80
N SER A 157 -36.83 8.39 0.61
CA SER A 157 -36.32 7.17 -0.04
C SER A 157 -34.86 7.31 -0.45
N ILE A 158 -34.46 8.51 -0.90
CA ILE A 158 -33.06 8.81 -1.26
C ILE A 158 -32.16 8.77 -0.01
N LYS A 159 -32.61 9.34 1.10
CA LYS A 159 -31.89 9.35 2.38
C LYS A 159 -31.68 7.94 2.91
N GLU A 160 -32.71 7.10 2.89
CA GLU A 160 -32.60 5.69 3.28
C GLU A 160 -31.59 4.94 2.40
N LEU A 161 -31.62 5.15 1.08
CA LEU A 161 -30.68 4.51 0.16
C LEU A 161 -29.24 4.94 0.43
N ILE A 162 -29.00 6.24 0.63
CA ILE A 162 -27.68 6.80 0.94
C ILE A 162 -27.15 6.24 2.26
N ILE A 163 -27.98 6.14 3.29
CA ILE A 163 -27.59 5.57 4.59
C ILE A 163 -27.20 4.11 4.42
N LYS A 164 -28.02 3.30 3.73
CA LYS A 164 -27.73 1.87 3.54
C LYS A 164 -26.45 1.62 2.74
N PHE A 165 -26.25 2.36 1.65
CA PHE A 165 -24.99 2.27 0.90
C PHE A 165 -23.81 2.81 1.69
N GLY A 166 -23.98 3.93 2.40
CA GLY A 166 -22.95 4.51 3.26
C GLY A 166 -22.47 3.52 4.32
N TYR A 167 -23.40 2.83 4.99
CA TYR A 167 -23.10 1.78 5.95
C TYR A 167 -22.21 0.69 5.34
N CYS A 168 -22.59 0.17 4.17
CA CYS A 168 -21.80 -0.86 3.49
C CYS A 168 -20.41 -0.35 3.06
N VAL A 169 -20.35 0.84 2.45
CA VAL A 169 -19.09 1.41 1.95
C VAL A 169 -18.11 1.67 3.10
N ILE A 170 -18.57 2.26 4.20
CA ILE A 170 -17.73 2.61 5.35
C ILE A 170 -17.31 1.37 6.14
N GLY A 171 -18.20 0.40 6.34
CA GLY A 171 -17.82 -0.88 6.95
C GLY A 171 -16.79 -1.63 6.10
N THR A 172 -17.00 -1.69 4.78
CA THR A 172 -16.08 -2.35 3.86
C THR A 172 -14.73 -1.62 3.77
N SER A 173 -14.72 -0.29 3.84
CA SER A 173 -13.47 0.48 3.78
C SER A 173 -12.56 0.25 4.98
N LEU A 174 -13.12 0.01 6.18
CA LEU A 174 -12.34 -0.38 7.36
C LEU A 174 -11.61 -1.70 7.12
N ILE A 175 -12.32 -2.70 6.63
CA ILE A 175 -11.75 -4.02 6.31
C ILE A 175 -10.69 -3.89 5.22
N TYR A 176 -10.94 -3.06 4.20
CA TYR A 176 -9.95 -2.74 3.17
C TYR A 176 -8.66 -2.18 3.77
N LEU A 177 -8.74 -1.20 4.68
CA LEU A 177 -7.54 -0.63 5.30
C LEU A 177 -6.73 -1.67 6.09
N VAL A 178 -7.40 -2.57 6.80
CA VAL A 178 -6.73 -3.69 7.51
C VAL A 178 -6.00 -4.61 6.53
N LEU A 179 -6.63 -4.96 5.40
CA LEU A 179 -6.00 -5.79 4.37
C LEU A 179 -4.81 -5.07 3.72
N VAL A 180 -4.90 -3.76 3.51
CA VAL A 180 -3.80 -2.95 2.98
C VAL A 180 -2.60 -2.96 3.93
N VAL A 181 -2.81 -2.91 5.25
CA VAL A 181 -1.74 -3.06 6.26
C VAL A 181 -1.10 -4.44 6.19
N LYS A 182 -1.89 -5.50 6.07
CA LYS A 182 -1.35 -6.86 5.87
C LYS A 182 -0.42 -6.93 4.65
N THR A 183 -0.81 -6.34 3.52
CA THR A 183 0.06 -6.28 2.33
C THR A 183 1.31 -5.43 2.58
N PHE A 184 1.18 -4.30 3.27
CA PHE A 184 2.32 -3.45 3.62
C PHE A 184 3.37 -4.22 4.44
N ILE A 185 2.95 -4.93 5.49
CA ILE A 185 3.85 -5.74 6.33
C ILE A 185 4.57 -6.80 5.48
N PHE A 186 3.84 -7.48 4.60
CA PHE A 186 4.44 -8.46 3.70
C PHE A 186 5.44 -7.83 2.72
N ASN A 187 5.17 -6.63 2.21
CA ASN A 187 6.10 -5.91 1.34
C ASN A 187 7.40 -5.56 2.07
N ILE A 188 7.32 -5.08 3.33
CA ILE A 188 8.51 -4.86 4.16
C ILE A 188 9.32 -6.16 4.28
N TYR A 189 8.67 -7.25 4.67
CA TYR A 189 9.31 -8.55 4.82
C TYR A 189 10.02 -8.98 3.52
N ALA A 190 9.33 -8.92 2.38
CA ALA A 190 9.87 -9.33 1.10
C ALA A 190 11.10 -8.50 0.70
N ILE A 191 11.10 -7.21 1.00
CA ILE A 191 12.23 -6.32 0.70
C ILE A 191 13.41 -6.60 1.61
N ILE A 192 13.20 -6.78 2.92
CA ILE A 192 14.26 -7.15 3.86
C ILE A 192 14.90 -8.47 3.45
N MET A 193 14.10 -9.48 3.11
CA MET A 193 14.62 -10.78 2.64
C MET A 193 15.40 -10.66 1.34
N ASN A 194 14.94 -9.82 0.41
CA ASN A 194 15.69 -9.53 -0.82
C ASN A 194 17.01 -8.82 -0.53
N ASN A 195 17.05 -7.90 0.44
CA ASN A 195 18.26 -7.21 0.88
C ASN A 195 19.28 -8.20 1.48
N ILE A 196 18.85 -9.06 2.41
CA ILE A 196 19.74 -10.08 3.01
C ILE A 196 20.26 -11.04 1.94
N ARG A 197 19.39 -11.50 1.04
CA ARG A 197 19.78 -12.38 -0.08
C ARG A 197 20.83 -11.71 -0.98
N TRP A 198 20.70 -10.40 -1.19
CA TRP A 198 21.64 -9.60 -1.96
C TRP A 198 23.01 -9.50 -1.26
N GLU A 199 23.04 -9.17 0.02
CA GLU A 199 24.27 -9.15 0.83
C GLU A 199 24.98 -10.51 0.83
N LEU A 200 24.25 -11.61 0.96
CA LEU A 200 24.80 -12.96 0.86
C LEU A 200 25.41 -13.24 -0.51
N TYR A 201 24.80 -12.74 -1.59
CA TYR A 201 25.34 -12.88 -2.92
C TYR A 201 26.66 -12.12 -3.11
N ILE A 202 26.75 -10.88 -2.61
CA ILE A 202 28.00 -10.10 -2.64
C ILE A 202 29.11 -10.85 -1.91
N LYS A 203 28.87 -11.25 -0.65
CA LYS A 203 29.88 -11.96 0.16
C LYS A 203 30.39 -13.24 -0.50
N ARG A 204 29.49 -14.03 -1.11
CA ARG A 204 29.86 -15.23 -1.87
C ARG A 204 30.70 -14.92 -3.10
N LYS A 205 30.41 -13.82 -3.80
CA LYS A 205 31.17 -13.39 -4.97
C LYS A 205 32.57 -12.95 -4.58
N GLU A 206 32.71 -12.21 -3.48
CA GLU A 206 34.00 -11.79 -2.92
C GLU A 206 34.87 -12.98 -2.50
N GLN A 207 34.30 -13.96 -1.79
CA GLN A 207 34.99 -15.19 -1.41
C GLN A 207 35.49 -16.01 -2.61
N ARG A 208 34.70 -16.07 -3.69
CA ARG A 208 35.13 -16.74 -4.93
C ARG A 208 36.29 -16.01 -5.60
N LEU A 209 36.26 -14.68 -5.59
CA LEU A 209 37.32 -13.86 -6.17
C LEU A 209 38.62 -13.96 -5.36
N SER A 210 38.55 -14.02 -4.02
CA SER A 210 39.72 -14.23 -3.16
C SER A 210 40.32 -15.62 -3.34
N SER A 211 39.50 -16.67 -3.38
CA SER A 211 39.95 -18.05 -3.63
C SER A 211 40.61 -18.22 -5.02
N ASN A 212 40.05 -17.59 -6.06
CA ASN A 212 40.68 -17.60 -7.39
C ASN A 212 42.03 -16.87 -7.42
N LYS A 213 42.19 -15.76 -6.68
CA LYS A 213 43.47 -15.04 -6.59
C LYS A 213 44.55 -15.89 -5.91
N GLU A 214 44.21 -16.59 -4.82
CA GLU A 214 45.15 -17.51 -4.15
C GLU A 214 45.59 -18.66 -5.07
N THR A 215 44.66 -19.19 -5.86
CA THR A 215 44.94 -20.27 -6.82
C THR A 215 45.85 -19.80 -7.96
N ILE A 216 45.62 -18.59 -8.48
CA ILE A 216 46.46 -17.98 -9.53
C ILE A 216 47.86 -17.68 -8.98
N ASN A 217 47.99 -17.12 -7.78
CA ASN A 217 49.29 -16.85 -7.18
C ASN A 217 50.10 -18.13 -6.93
N LYS A 218 49.45 -19.21 -6.45
CA LYS A 218 50.11 -20.53 -6.33
C LYS A 218 50.62 -21.05 -7.67
N ASN A 219 49.83 -20.93 -8.75
CA ASN A 219 50.26 -21.40 -10.06
C ASN A 219 51.41 -20.57 -10.66
N ILE A 220 51.49 -19.28 -10.35
CA ILE A 220 52.61 -18.39 -10.76
C ILE A 220 53.89 -18.71 -9.99
N ASP A 221 53.81 -19.03 -8.69
CA ASP A 221 54.98 -19.45 -7.92
C ASP A 221 55.54 -20.81 -8.38
N VAL A 222 54.66 -21.75 -8.76
CA VAL A 222 55.09 -23.07 -9.29
C VAL A 222 55.77 -22.95 -10.65
N THR A 223 55.37 -21.99 -11.50
CA THR A 223 55.98 -21.77 -12.82
C THR A 223 57.29 -20.97 -12.78
N LYS A 224 57.64 -20.34 -11.65
CA LYS A 224 58.93 -19.66 -11.45
C LYS A 224 60.01 -20.55 -10.85
N MET A 225 59.68 -21.78 -10.44
CA MET A 225 60.62 -22.77 -9.89
C MET A 225 61.10 -23.81 -10.93
N HIS A 226 60.79 -23.62 -12.21
CA HIS A 226 61.32 -24.38 -13.34
C HIS A 226 62.00 -23.44 -14.34
#